data_AF-A0A512N7Y0-F1
#
_entry.id   AF-A0A512N7Y0-F1
#
_cell.length_a   1.000
_cell.length_b   1.000
_cell.length_c   1.000
_cell.angle_alpha   90.00
_cell.angle_beta   90.00
_cell.angle_gamma   90.00
#
_symmetry.space_group_name_H-M   'P 1'
#
loop_
_entity.id
_entity.type
_entity.pdbx_description
1 polymer ?
#
loop_
_entity_poly.entity_id
_entity_poly.type
_entity_poly.pdbx_seq_one_letter_code
_entity_poly.pdbx_strand_id
1 'polypeptide(L)'
;MQAARLLADLEDTANGPLWTQDLYGKQLRYLGPVHGFAGDMIPLIRGWRWLDEAQRRRTSDVATRALAVNAWPSDEGITWHPVAGRENPPHLCQYCHGAPGMVTTLADAPFSSPELEELLVKGGDFTWAAGPLVKGSNLCHGTGGNGYAFLKLHQRTGDPLWLERARAFAMTAIAQCREVREQTGRGRYTLWTGDVGLAIYLWDCLTADPRFPSVDVF
;
A
#
# COMPACT_ATOMS: atom_id res chain seq x y z
N MET A 1 -5.47 -0.56 -25.59
CA MET A 1 -4.61 -1.71 -25.96
C MET A 1 -3.85 -2.26 -24.74
N GLN A 2 -3.10 -1.46 -23.98
CA GLN A 2 -2.33 -1.96 -22.83
C GLN A 2 -3.19 -2.45 -21.64
N ALA A 3 -4.24 -1.71 -21.25
CA ALA A 3 -5.16 -2.18 -20.20
C ALA A 3 -5.86 -3.50 -20.55
N ALA A 4 -6.23 -3.68 -21.83
CA ALA A 4 -6.82 -4.92 -22.32
C ALA A 4 -5.85 -6.10 -22.20
N ARG A 5 -4.56 -5.91 -22.50
CA ARG A 5 -3.53 -6.93 -22.33
C ARG A 5 -3.35 -7.29 -20.85
N LEU A 6 -3.16 -6.30 -19.98
CA LEU A 6 -3.02 -6.54 -18.55
C LEU A 6 -4.22 -7.30 -17.98
N LEU A 7 -5.43 -6.87 -18.32
CA LEU A 7 -6.65 -7.57 -17.89
C LEU A 7 -6.79 -8.96 -18.54
N ALA A 8 -6.29 -9.20 -19.74
CA ALA A 8 -6.33 -10.52 -20.38
C ALA A 8 -5.43 -11.54 -19.69
N ASP A 9 -4.30 -11.10 -19.13
CA ASP A 9 -3.34 -11.93 -18.39
C ASP A 9 -3.80 -12.24 -16.94
N LEU A 10 -4.95 -11.68 -16.51
CA LEU A 10 -5.52 -11.94 -15.20
C LEU A 10 -6.21 -13.31 -15.15
N GLU A 11 -5.81 -14.14 -14.20
CA GLU A 11 -6.33 -15.49 -14.00
C GLU A 11 -7.34 -15.53 -12.85
N ASP A 12 -8.46 -16.24 -12.99
CA ASP A 12 -9.34 -16.55 -11.85
C ASP A 12 -8.80 -17.81 -11.15
N THR A 13 -8.46 -17.69 -9.86
CA THR A 13 -7.78 -18.73 -9.09
C THR A 13 -8.56 -19.06 -7.82
N ALA A 14 -8.16 -20.13 -7.12
CA ALA A 14 -8.72 -20.43 -5.78
C ALA A 14 -8.51 -19.29 -4.76
N ASN A 15 -7.53 -18.40 -4.99
CA ASN A 15 -7.26 -17.23 -4.15
C ASN A 15 -7.79 -15.93 -4.77
N GLY A 16 -8.80 -16.02 -5.63
CA GLY A 16 -9.38 -14.89 -6.34
C GLY A 16 -8.65 -14.52 -7.63
N PRO A 17 -9.10 -13.46 -8.32
CA PRO A 17 -8.53 -13.03 -9.58
C PRO A 17 -7.17 -12.36 -9.37
N LEU A 18 -6.10 -13.00 -9.84
CA LEU A 18 -4.71 -12.58 -9.59
C LEU A 18 -3.84 -12.72 -10.84
N TRP A 19 -2.83 -11.86 -10.94
CA TRP A 19 -1.73 -12.03 -11.89
C TRP A 19 -0.65 -12.93 -11.31
N THR A 20 0.01 -13.68 -12.19
CA THR A 20 1.20 -14.47 -11.86
C THR A 20 2.45 -13.69 -12.28
N GLN A 21 3.32 -13.38 -11.32
CA GLN A 21 4.60 -12.72 -11.59
C GLN A 21 5.73 -13.75 -11.69
N ASP A 22 6.54 -13.64 -12.74
CA ASP A 22 7.79 -14.38 -12.91
C ASP A 22 8.95 -13.54 -12.38
N LEU A 23 9.36 -13.78 -11.14
CA LEU A 23 10.40 -13.03 -10.44
C LEU A 23 11.38 -13.99 -9.78
N TYR A 24 12.67 -13.70 -9.93
CA TYR A 24 13.75 -14.46 -9.30
C TYR A 24 13.72 -15.97 -9.62
N GLY A 25 13.29 -16.32 -10.84
CA GLY A 25 13.16 -17.70 -11.30
C GLY A 25 11.98 -18.46 -10.68
N LYS A 26 10.99 -17.74 -10.13
CA LYS A 26 9.78 -18.32 -9.54
C LYS A 26 8.54 -17.63 -10.08
N GLN A 27 7.52 -18.43 -10.38
CA GLN A 27 6.19 -17.95 -10.72
C GLN A 27 5.34 -17.95 -9.45
N LEU A 28 5.04 -16.76 -8.95
CA LEU A 28 4.31 -16.54 -7.70
C LEU A 28 3.24 -15.47 -7.92
N ARG A 29 2.22 -15.46 -7.06
CA ARG A 29 1.15 -14.46 -7.08
C ARG A 29 1.34 -13.51 -5.91
N TYR A 30 2.17 -12.50 -6.11
CA TYR A 30 2.43 -11.48 -5.10
C TYR A 30 1.21 -10.56 -4.96
N LEU A 31 0.99 -10.00 -3.77
CA LEU A 31 -0.15 -9.11 -3.51
C LEU A 31 0.24 -7.64 -3.42
N GLY A 32 1.39 -7.34 -2.83
CA GLY A 32 1.81 -5.96 -2.52
C GLY A 32 2.13 -5.10 -3.76
N PRO A 33 2.30 -3.78 -3.57
CA PRO A 33 2.43 -2.82 -4.66
C PRO A 33 3.74 -2.89 -5.44
N VAL A 34 4.80 -3.46 -4.86
CA VAL A 34 6.13 -3.45 -5.48
C VAL A 34 6.27 -4.54 -6.55
N HIS A 35 5.62 -5.69 -6.33
CA HIS A 35 5.85 -6.90 -7.14
C HIS A 35 4.58 -7.68 -7.45
N GLY A 36 3.40 -7.17 -7.10
CA GLY A 36 2.18 -7.97 -7.08
C GLY A 36 0.93 -7.25 -7.52
N PHE A 37 -0.19 -7.86 -7.16
CA PHE A 37 -1.55 -7.44 -7.51
C PHE A 37 -1.79 -5.93 -7.35
N ALA A 38 -1.48 -5.35 -6.19
CA ALA A 38 -1.69 -3.92 -5.98
C ALA A 38 -0.86 -3.07 -6.95
N GLY A 39 0.35 -3.53 -7.32
CA GLY A 39 1.22 -2.87 -8.28
C GLY A 39 0.61 -2.87 -9.69
N ASP A 40 0.08 -4.02 -10.10
CA ASP A 40 -0.63 -4.17 -11.38
C ASP A 40 -1.93 -3.34 -11.42
N MET A 41 -2.55 -3.08 -10.27
CA MET A 41 -3.72 -2.20 -10.17
C MET A 41 -3.40 -0.71 -10.35
N ILE A 42 -2.18 -0.26 -10.02
CA ILE A 42 -1.77 1.16 -10.14
C ILE A 42 -2.08 1.74 -11.53
N PRO A 43 -1.60 1.17 -12.66
CA PRO A 43 -1.88 1.72 -13.98
C PRO A 43 -3.37 1.68 -14.36
N LEU A 44 -4.15 0.73 -13.83
CA LEU A 44 -5.60 0.68 -14.06
C LEU A 44 -6.34 1.79 -13.30
N ILE A 45 -5.92 2.06 -12.06
CA ILE A 45 -6.47 3.12 -11.21
C ILE A 45 -6.09 4.50 -11.76
N ARG A 46 -4.80 4.74 -12.00
CA ARG A 46 -4.32 6.03 -12.56
C ARG A 46 -4.81 6.23 -14.00
N GLY A 47 -5.03 5.13 -14.71
CA GLY A 47 -5.51 5.13 -16.09
C GLY A 47 -7.03 5.10 -16.26
N TRP A 48 -7.80 5.18 -15.17
CA TRP A 48 -9.24 4.90 -15.14
C TRP A 48 -10.06 5.60 -16.24
N ARG A 49 -9.76 6.87 -16.51
CA ARG A 49 -10.47 7.68 -17.53
C ARG A 49 -10.35 7.10 -18.95
N TRP A 50 -9.32 6.30 -19.22
CA TRP A 50 -9.09 5.66 -20.52
C TRP A 50 -9.67 4.25 -20.60
N LEU A 51 -10.16 3.70 -19.50
CA LEU A 51 -10.86 2.42 -19.49
C LEU A 51 -12.29 2.60 -20.04
N ASP A 52 -12.75 1.63 -20.81
CA ASP A 52 -14.17 1.52 -21.17
C ASP A 52 -15.00 1.01 -19.98
N GLU A 53 -16.33 1.02 -20.11
CA GLU A 53 -17.23 0.64 -19.02
C GLU A 53 -17.07 -0.83 -18.59
N ALA A 54 -16.79 -1.74 -19.52
CA ALA A 54 -16.58 -3.14 -19.21
C ALA A 54 -15.26 -3.34 -18.44
N GLN A 55 -14.20 -2.67 -18.86
CA GLN A 55 -12.91 -2.65 -18.18
C GLN A 55 -13.00 -2.05 -16.79
N ARG A 56 -13.74 -0.94 -16.63
CA ARG A 56 -13.99 -0.32 -15.31
C ARG A 56 -14.69 -1.28 -14.37
N ARG A 57 -15.82 -1.88 -14.80
CA ARG A 57 -16.56 -2.86 -14.00
C ARG A 57 -15.68 -4.05 -13.61
N ARG A 58 -14.93 -4.61 -14.57
CA ARG A 58 -14.01 -5.72 -14.31
C ARG A 58 -12.91 -5.34 -13.33
N THR A 59 -12.32 -4.15 -13.48
CA THR A 59 -11.25 -3.66 -12.59
C THR A 59 -11.75 -3.51 -11.15
N SER A 60 -12.95 -2.94 -10.95
CA SER A 60 -13.55 -2.79 -9.62
C SER A 60 -13.92 -4.13 -8.98
N ASP A 61 -14.48 -5.06 -9.75
CA ASP A 61 -14.80 -6.43 -9.29
C ASP A 61 -13.54 -7.17 -8.84
N VAL A 62 -12.50 -7.14 -9.68
CA VAL A 62 -11.22 -7.80 -9.44
C VAL A 62 -10.53 -7.24 -8.21
N ALA A 63 -10.47 -5.91 -8.07
CA ALA A 63 -9.90 -5.25 -6.89
C ALA A 63 -10.57 -5.73 -5.61
N THR A 64 -11.90 -5.69 -5.56
CA THR A 64 -12.67 -6.02 -4.35
C THR A 64 -12.53 -7.51 -4.02
N ARG A 65 -12.75 -8.40 -4.99
CA ARG A 65 -12.68 -9.85 -4.80
C ARG A 65 -11.28 -10.31 -4.39
N ALA A 66 -10.24 -9.82 -5.05
CA ALA A 66 -8.86 -10.21 -4.72
C ALA A 66 -8.48 -9.77 -3.31
N LEU A 67 -8.86 -8.56 -2.90
CA LEU A 67 -8.61 -8.08 -1.53
C LEU A 67 -9.37 -8.89 -0.49
N ALA A 68 -10.66 -9.14 -0.72
CA ALA A 68 -11.53 -9.85 0.21
C ALA A 68 -11.05 -11.30 0.42
N VAL A 69 -10.77 -12.03 -0.67
CA VAL A 69 -10.34 -13.43 -0.59
C VAL A 69 -8.97 -13.58 0.08
N ASN A 70 -8.08 -12.59 -0.07
CA ASN A 70 -6.74 -12.63 0.53
C ASN A 70 -6.63 -11.86 1.85
N ALA A 71 -7.74 -11.32 2.38
CA ALA A 71 -7.75 -10.62 3.64
C ALA A 71 -7.44 -11.59 4.79
N TRP A 72 -6.46 -11.25 5.61
CA TRP A 72 -6.18 -11.93 6.86
C TRP A 72 -6.73 -11.10 8.03
N PRO A 73 -7.89 -11.46 8.60
CA PRO A 73 -8.46 -10.76 9.74
C PRO A 73 -7.73 -11.12 11.05
N SER A 74 -7.64 -10.13 11.94
CA SER A 74 -7.26 -10.28 13.34
C SER A 74 -8.09 -9.32 14.20
N ASP A 75 -7.92 -9.38 15.52
CA ASP A 75 -8.61 -8.46 16.45
C ASP A 75 -8.19 -6.99 16.23
N GLU A 76 -7.01 -6.78 15.63
CA GLU A 76 -6.43 -5.47 15.35
C GLU A 76 -6.78 -4.91 13.97
N GLY A 77 -7.44 -5.68 13.10
CA GLY A 77 -7.80 -5.25 11.75
C GLY A 77 -7.56 -6.31 10.68
N ILE A 78 -7.15 -5.88 9.49
CA ILE A 78 -6.87 -6.77 8.35
C ILE A 78 -5.48 -6.49 7.78
N THR A 79 -4.77 -7.56 7.39
CA THR A 79 -3.55 -7.44 6.59
C THR A 79 -3.54 -8.48 5.47
N TRP A 80 -2.51 -8.44 4.63
CA TRP A 80 -2.37 -9.33 3.47
C TRP A 80 -0.99 -9.97 3.43
N HIS A 81 -0.92 -11.19 2.91
CA HIS A 81 0.35 -11.85 2.69
C HIS A 81 1.20 -11.19 1.60
N PRO A 82 2.52 -11.40 1.61
CA PRO A 82 3.36 -11.06 0.45
C PRO A 82 2.93 -11.80 -0.82
N VAL A 83 2.56 -13.07 -0.68
CA VAL A 83 2.17 -13.99 -1.75
C VAL A 83 0.87 -14.68 -1.35
N ALA A 84 -0.09 -14.81 -2.27
CA ALA A 84 -1.38 -15.46 -2.03
C ALA A 84 -1.24 -16.95 -1.63
N GLY A 85 -2.27 -17.50 -0.99
CA GLY A 85 -2.36 -18.93 -0.66
C GLY A 85 -1.43 -19.39 0.46
N ARG A 86 -1.22 -18.56 1.48
CA ARG A 86 -0.45 -18.92 2.69
C ARG A 86 -1.41 -19.26 3.83
N GLU A 87 -1.03 -20.24 4.64
CA GLU A 87 -1.85 -20.73 5.75
C GLU A 87 -1.45 -20.14 7.11
N ASN A 88 -0.18 -19.76 7.27
CA ASN A 88 0.33 -19.15 8.50
C ASN A 88 0.02 -17.65 8.52
N PRO A 89 -0.13 -17.01 9.69
CA PRO A 89 -0.36 -15.56 9.77
C PRO A 89 0.72 -14.71 9.06
N PRO A 90 0.35 -13.59 8.40
CA PRO A 90 1.30 -12.62 7.87
C PRO A 90 2.15 -11.99 8.99
N HIS A 91 3.45 -11.81 8.75
CA HIS A 91 4.38 -11.18 9.72
C HIS A 91 4.93 -9.83 9.22
N LEU A 92 4.62 -9.42 7.99
CA LEU A 92 5.09 -8.16 7.41
C LEU A 92 3.96 -7.12 7.43
N CYS A 93 4.31 -5.93 7.88
CA CYS A 93 3.44 -4.75 7.85
C CYS A 93 4.24 -3.58 7.24
N GLN A 94 4.40 -3.60 5.92
CA GLN A 94 5.27 -2.69 5.17
C GLN A 94 4.55 -2.20 3.91
N TYR A 95 5.00 -1.09 3.32
CA TYR A 95 4.52 -0.66 2.00
C TYR A 95 4.74 -1.75 0.95
N CYS A 96 5.90 -2.42 0.92
CA CYS A 96 6.13 -3.47 -0.07
C CYS A 96 5.28 -4.73 0.14
N HIS A 97 4.95 -5.08 1.39
CA HIS A 97 4.15 -6.25 1.73
C HIS A 97 3.34 -6.04 3.02
N GLY A 98 2.02 -6.19 2.91
CA GLY A 98 1.08 -6.07 4.02
C GLY A 98 0.11 -4.90 3.89
N ALA A 99 -0.67 -4.68 4.94
CA ALA A 99 -1.72 -3.67 5.00
C ALA A 99 -1.31 -2.28 4.50
N PRO A 100 -0.16 -1.70 4.87
CA PRO A 100 0.14 -0.32 4.51
C PRO A 100 0.25 -0.11 3.00
N GLY A 101 0.87 -1.06 2.29
CA GLY A 101 0.99 -1.02 0.83
C GLY A 101 -0.34 -1.18 0.11
N MET A 102 -1.14 -2.12 0.57
CA MET A 102 -2.47 -2.41 0.01
C MET A 102 -3.38 -1.19 0.16
N VAL A 103 -3.45 -0.62 1.36
CA VAL A 103 -4.24 0.57 1.67
C VAL A 103 -3.75 1.78 0.87
N THR A 104 -2.45 2.07 0.90
CA THR A 104 -1.87 3.22 0.19
C THR A 104 -2.23 3.20 -1.30
N THR A 105 -2.24 2.01 -1.91
CA THR A 105 -2.48 1.85 -3.34
C THR A 105 -3.95 1.93 -3.70
N LEU A 106 -4.82 1.22 -2.96
CA LEU A 106 -6.22 1.08 -3.33
C LEU A 106 -7.12 2.15 -2.74
N ALA A 107 -6.63 2.95 -1.79
CA ALA A 107 -7.32 4.15 -1.36
C ALA A 107 -7.48 5.19 -2.49
N ASP A 108 -6.65 5.14 -3.54
CA ASP A 108 -6.77 5.99 -4.74
C ASP A 108 -7.76 5.44 -5.78
N ALA A 109 -8.36 4.27 -5.55
CA ALA A 109 -9.30 3.67 -6.49
C ALA A 109 -10.50 4.63 -6.73
N PRO A 110 -10.84 4.96 -8.00
CA PRO A 110 -11.92 5.88 -8.38
C PRO A 110 -13.31 5.21 -8.32
N PHE A 111 -13.41 4.12 -7.58
CA PHE A 111 -14.60 3.33 -7.35
C PHE A 111 -14.67 2.98 -5.88
N SER A 112 -15.87 2.66 -5.42
CA SER A 112 -16.16 2.36 -4.02
C SER A 112 -17.21 1.27 -3.92
N SER A 113 -17.07 0.44 -2.91
CA SER A 113 -18.07 -0.51 -2.44
C SER A 113 -17.97 -0.58 -0.92
N PRO A 114 -19.06 -0.91 -0.18
CA PRO A 114 -18.98 -1.04 1.28
C PRO A 114 -17.88 -1.99 1.74
N GLU A 115 -17.70 -3.11 1.03
CA GLU A 115 -16.65 -4.10 1.31
C GLU A 115 -15.25 -3.52 1.10
N LEU A 116 -15.01 -2.78 0.01
CA LEU A 116 -13.72 -2.13 -0.22
C LEU A 116 -13.41 -1.10 0.87
N GLU A 117 -14.37 -0.26 1.25
CA GLU A 117 -14.15 0.73 2.32
C GLU A 117 -13.84 0.06 3.66
N GLU A 118 -14.56 -1.01 4.01
CA GLU A 118 -14.31 -1.79 5.22
C GLU A 118 -12.90 -2.40 5.22
N LEU A 119 -12.48 -3.00 4.10
CA LEU A 119 -11.14 -3.58 3.95
C LEU A 119 -10.04 -2.52 4.09
N LEU A 120 -10.22 -1.35 3.49
CA LEU A 120 -9.24 -0.26 3.57
C LEU A 120 -9.13 0.31 4.98
N VAL A 121 -10.26 0.56 5.64
CA VAL A 121 -10.29 1.06 7.03
C VAL A 121 -9.65 0.06 7.98
N LYS A 122 -10.05 -1.23 7.91
CA LYS A 122 -9.45 -2.29 8.73
C LYS A 122 -7.96 -2.51 8.44
N GLY A 123 -7.52 -2.28 7.21
CA GLY A 123 -6.09 -2.24 6.85
C GLY A 123 -5.34 -1.09 7.51
N GLY A 124 -5.98 0.08 7.59
CA GLY A 124 -5.50 1.21 8.36
C GLY A 124 -5.40 0.90 9.85
N ASP A 125 -6.44 0.31 10.43
CA ASP A 125 -6.44 -0.06 11.86
C ASP A 125 -5.34 -1.07 12.19
N PHE A 126 -5.14 -2.08 11.35
CA PHE A 126 -4.02 -3.01 11.51
C PHE A 126 -2.66 -2.30 11.45
N THR A 127 -2.50 -1.37 10.50
CA THR A 127 -1.27 -0.57 10.37
C THR A 127 -1.01 0.27 11.61
N TRP A 128 -2.06 0.84 12.21
CA TRP A 128 -1.97 1.61 13.44
C TRP A 128 -1.60 0.73 14.63
N ALA A 129 -2.28 -0.41 14.79
CA ALA A 129 -2.04 -1.34 15.89
C ALA A 129 -0.64 -1.98 15.84
N ALA A 130 -0.13 -2.29 14.64
CA ALA A 130 1.24 -2.78 14.45
C ALA A 130 2.31 -1.74 14.84
N GLY A 131 1.94 -0.45 14.83
CA GLY A 131 2.80 0.65 15.21
C GLY A 131 3.95 0.95 14.24
N PRO A 132 4.82 1.92 14.58
CA PRO A 132 6.01 2.26 13.81
C PRO A 132 6.99 1.09 13.67
N LEU A 133 7.61 0.94 12.50
CA LEU A 133 8.54 -0.15 12.22
C LEU A 133 9.90 0.08 12.87
N VAL A 134 10.41 -0.92 13.59
CA VAL A 134 11.77 -0.93 14.16
C VAL A 134 12.85 -0.77 13.07
N LYS A 135 12.57 -1.21 11.83
CA LYS A 135 13.52 -1.19 10.70
C LYS A 135 13.96 0.24 10.29
N GLY A 136 13.18 1.27 10.64
CA GLY A 136 13.53 2.67 10.42
C GLY A 136 12.46 3.46 9.70
N SER A 137 12.82 4.65 9.20
CA SER A 137 11.89 5.71 8.81
C SER A 137 11.47 5.73 7.33
N ASN A 138 12.05 4.87 6.49
CA ASN A 138 11.93 4.96 5.03
C ASN A 138 10.54 4.59 4.45
N LEU A 139 10.38 4.72 3.13
CA LEU A 139 9.12 4.50 2.43
C LEU A 139 8.82 3.04 2.09
N CYS A 140 9.79 2.25 1.66
CA CYS A 140 9.52 0.89 1.17
C CYS A 140 9.09 -0.07 2.30
N HIS A 141 9.72 0.07 3.46
CA HIS A 141 9.54 -0.83 4.59
C HIS A 141 9.97 -0.15 5.90
N GLY A 142 9.55 1.10 6.06
CA GLY A 142 9.78 1.89 7.25
C GLY A 142 8.53 2.67 7.67
N THR A 143 8.64 3.36 8.80
CA THR A 143 7.55 4.09 9.43
C THR A 143 6.92 5.13 8.50
N GLY A 144 7.73 5.87 7.72
CA GLY A 144 7.20 6.88 6.78
C GLY A 144 6.35 6.25 5.69
N GLY A 145 6.77 5.10 5.15
CA GLY A 145 5.98 4.33 4.19
C GLY A 145 4.64 3.87 4.74
N ASN A 146 4.63 3.38 5.98
CA ASN A 146 3.40 2.96 6.62
C ASN A 146 2.47 4.14 6.90
N GLY A 147 3.02 5.29 7.26
CA GLY A 147 2.28 6.50 7.53
C GLY A 147 1.48 7.04 6.33
N TYR A 148 1.93 6.76 5.10
CA TYR A 148 1.17 7.13 3.89
C TYR A 148 -0.19 6.42 3.79
N ALA A 149 -0.34 5.23 4.36
CA ALA A 149 -1.64 4.55 4.41
C ALA A 149 -2.68 5.43 5.12
N PHE A 150 -2.26 6.13 6.19
CA PHE A 150 -3.13 7.03 6.92
C PHE A 150 -3.40 8.33 6.15
N LEU A 151 -2.40 8.92 5.49
CA LEU A 151 -2.67 10.13 4.68
C LEU A 151 -3.64 9.83 3.53
N LYS A 152 -3.53 8.64 2.91
CA LYS A 152 -4.45 8.17 1.88
C LYS A 152 -5.84 7.90 2.42
N LEU A 153 -5.97 7.28 3.59
CA LEU A 153 -7.26 7.10 4.25
C LEU A 153 -7.89 8.43 4.66
N HIS A 154 -7.10 9.40 5.11
CA HIS A 154 -7.58 10.75 5.40
C HIS A 154 -8.20 11.39 4.15
N GLN A 155 -7.50 11.33 3.01
CA GLN A 155 -8.03 11.85 1.75
C GLN A 155 -9.30 11.12 1.29
N ARG A 156 -9.33 9.79 1.40
CA ARG A 156 -10.46 8.98 0.94
C ARG A 156 -11.71 9.14 1.79
N THR A 157 -11.55 9.17 3.11
CA THR A 157 -12.66 9.14 4.07
C THR A 157 -13.06 10.52 4.58
N GLY A 158 -12.15 11.50 4.54
CA GLY A 158 -12.32 12.80 5.17
C GLY A 158 -12.19 12.79 6.70
N ASP A 159 -11.96 11.64 7.33
CA ASP A 159 -11.83 11.54 8.79
C ASP A 159 -10.47 12.11 9.26
N PRO A 160 -10.47 13.14 10.14
CA PRO A 160 -9.25 13.77 10.63
C PRO A 160 -8.37 12.85 11.47
N LEU A 161 -8.92 11.78 12.08
CA LEU A 161 -8.15 10.82 12.89
C LEU A 161 -6.98 10.23 12.10
N TRP A 162 -7.17 9.95 10.82
CA TRP A 162 -6.13 9.40 9.98
C TRP A 162 -4.96 10.37 9.77
N LEU A 163 -5.23 11.67 9.64
CA LEU A 163 -4.17 12.68 9.55
C LEU A 163 -3.40 12.79 10.87
N GLU A 164 -4.08 12.67 12.00
CA GLU A 164 -3.44 12.62 13.32
C GLU A 164 -2.51 11.40 13.45
N ARG A 165 -2.99 10.22 13.02
CA ARG A 165 -2.18 8.98 13.00
C ARG A 165 -0.95 9.10 12.10
N ALA A 166 -1.09 9.69 10.91
CA ALA A 166 0.05 9.99 10.03
C ALA A 166 1.09 10.87 10.74
N ARG A 167 0.64 11.98 11.34
CA ARG A 167 1.54 12.91 12.03
C ARG A 167 2.21 12.28 13.25
N ALA A 168 1.52 11.38 13.97
CA ALA A 168 2.14 10.60 15.04
C ALA A 168 3.27 9.70 14.51
N PHE A 169 3.05 8.99 13.39
CA PHE A 169 4.09 8.19 12.73
C PHE A 169 5.27 9.06 12.24
N ALA A 170 4.99 10.27 11.75
CA ALA A 170 6.03 11.22 11.34
C ALA A 170 6.95 11.59 12.51
N MET A 171 6.42 11.80 13.71
CA MET A 171 7.24 12.10 14.88
C MET A 171 8.20 10.94 15.22
N THR A 172 7.72 9.70 15.19
CA THR A 172 8.59 8.52 15.38
C THR A 172 9.62 8.40 14.27
N ALA A 173 9.23 8.61 13.01
CA ALA A 173 10.13 8.52 11.86
C ALA A 173 11.26 9.58 11.91
N ILE A 174 10.97 10.79 12.42
CA ILE A 174 11.99 11.84 12.66
C ILE A 174 13.00 11.36 13.70
N ALA A 175 12.54 10.78 14.82
CA ALA A 175 13.43 10.26 15.86
C ALA A 175 14.33 9.14 15.33
N GLN A 176 13.75 8.18 14.60
CA GLN A 176 14.49 7.08 13.95
C GLN A 176 15.56 7.60 12.96
N CYS A 177 15.23 8.63 12.17
CA CYS A 177 16.17 9.24 11.23
C CYS A 177 17.37 9.89 11.95
N ARG A 178 17.09 10.63 13.03
CA ARG A 178 18.14 11.28 13.84
C ARG A 178 19.05 10.24 14.49
N GLU A 179 18.48 9.22 15.11
CA GLU A 179 19.24 8.14 15.74
C GLU A 179 20.18 7.43 14.75
N VAL A 180 19.68 7.05 13.56
CA VAL A 180 20.51 6.39 12.54
C VAL A 180 21.62 7.32 12.04
N ARG A 181 21.36 8.62 11.90
CA ARG A 181 22.38 9.61 11.50
C ARG A 181 23.46 9.76 12.56
N GLU A 182 23.09 9.79 13.84
CA GLU A 182 24.04 9.84 14.96
C GLU A 182 24.89 8.57 15.00
N GLN A 183 24.28 7.38 14.88
CA GLN A 183 25.00 6.10 14.90
C GLN A 183 25.96 5.90 13.74
N THR A 184 25.62 6.41 12.55
CA THR A 184 26.38 6.16 11.32
C THR A 184 27.26 7.33 10.87
N GLY A 185 27.09 8.50 11.46
CA GLY A 185 27.77 9.73 11.08
C GLY A 185 27.39 10.28 9.70
N ARG A 186 26.35 9.75 9.04
CA ARG A 186 25.92 10.17 7.68
C ARG A 186 24.43 9.98 7.44
N GLY A 187 23.88 10.74 6.50
CA GLY A 187 22.53 10.54 5.98
C GLY A 187 22.43 9.38 4.97
N ARG A 188 21.20 8.96 4.67
CA ARG A 188 20.89 7.99 3.60
C ARG A 188 20.07 8.68 2.53
N TYR A 189 20.64 8.97 1.36
CA TYR A 189 20.01 9.89 0.40
C TYR A 189 19.17 9.21 -0.70
N THR A 190 18.73 7.97 -0.47
CA THR A 190 17.85 7.26 -1.42
C THR A 190 16.38 7.59 -1.16
N LEU A 191 15.56 7.56 -2.22
CA LEU A 191 14.12 7.80 -2.11
C LEU A 191 13.42 6.71 -1.28
N TRP A 192 13.53 5.45 -1.69
CA TRP A 192 12.73 4.37 -1.12
C TRP A 192 13.21 3.85 0.23
N THR A 193 14.51 3.98 0.52
CA THR A 193 15.16 3.36 1.69
C THR A 193 15.90 4.37 2.57
N GLY A 194 15.79 5.66 2.27
CA GLY A 194 16.53 6.73 2.93
C GLY A 194 15.70 7.96 3.28
N ASP A 195 16.42 9.00 3.64
CA ASP A 195 15.95 10.25 4.23
C ASP A 195 15.19 11.14 3.23
N VAL A 196 15.44 10.97 1.92
CA VAL A 196 14.72 11.74 0.89
C VAL A 196 13.25 11.35 0.87
N GLY A 197 12.93 10.06 0.90
CA GLY A 197 11.55 9.61 0.98
C GLY A 197 10.87 10.02 2.28
N LEU A 198 11.61 9.98 3.41
CA LEU A 198 11.10 10.52 4.67
C LEU A 198 10.78 12.02 4.54
N ALA A 199 11.65 12.82 3.94
CA ALA A 199 11.41 14.26 3.79
C ALA A 199 10.12 14.55 3.00
N ILE A 200 9.83 13.77 1.95
CA ILE A 200 8.58 13.87 1.19
C ILE A 200 7.38 13.50 2.07
N TYR A 201 7.46 12.38 2.81
CA TYR A 201 6.40 12.01 3.75
C TYR A 201 6.10 13.10 4.78
N LEU A 202 7.16 13.71 5.36
CA LEU A 202 7.00 14.80 6.32
C LEU A 202 6.36 16.03 5.69
N TRP A 203 6.71 16.35 4.44
CA TRP A 203 6.07 17.42 3.69
C TRP A 203 4.58 17.15 3.48
N ASP A 204 4.24 15.94 3.04
CA ASP A 204 2.84 15.55 2.80
C ASP A 204 2.02 15.49 4.10
N CYS A 205 2.63 15.19 5.25
CA CYS A 205 1.99 15.33 6.57
C CYS A 205 1.67 16.80 6.93
N LEU A 206 2.49 17.75 6.50
CA LEU A 206 2.27 19.18 6.73
C LEU A 206 1.15 19.70 5.82
N THR A 207 1.18 19.34 4.54
CA THR A 207 0.23 19.83 3.53
C THR A 207 -1.07 19.01 3.47
N ALA A 208 -1.11 17.83 4.08
CA ALA A 208 -2.20 16.85 3.97
C ALA A 208 -2.51 16.46 2.51
N ASP A 209 -1.47 16.40 1.68
CA ASP A 209 -1.57 16.06 0.25
C ASP A 209 -0.77 14.78 -0.03
N PRO A 210 -1.40 13.59 0.00
CA PRO A 210 -0.71 12.30 -0.04
C PRO A 210 -0.26 11.90 -1.45
N ARG A 211 0.77 12.56 -1.97
CA ARG A 211 1.34 12.27 -3.29
C ARG A 211 2.50 11.30 -3.16
N PHE A 212 2.17 10.01 -3.06
CA PHE A 212 3.17 8.96 -2.88
C PHE A 212 4.17 8.97 -4.05
N PRO A 213 5.48 9.17 -3.79
CA PRO A 213 6.45 9.45 -4.84
C PRO A 213 6.66 8.25 -5.76
N SER A 214 6.86 8.50 -7.06
CA SER A 214 7.01 7.51 -8.14
C SER A 214 5.80 6.60 -8.41
N VAL A 215 4.71 6.77 -7.66
CA VAL A 215 3.42 6.09 -7.87
C VAL A 215 2.37 7.11 -8.33
N ASP A 216 2.20 8.19 -7.57
CA ASP A 216 1.20 9.23 -7.86
C ASP A 216 1.77 10.35 -8.73
N VAL A 217 3.08 10.55 -8.62
CA VAL A 217 3.86 11.59 -9.31
C VAL A 217 5.03 10.92 -10.02
N PHE A 218 5.10 11.12 -11.34
CA PHE A 218 6.11 10.56 -12.24
C PHE A 218 7.11 11.63 -12.66
#